data_AF-A0A235AD65-F1
#
_entry.id   AF-A0A235AD65-F1
#
_cell.length_a   1.000
_cell.length_b   1.000
_cell.length_c   1.000
_cell.angle_alpha   90.00
_cell.angle_beta   90.00
_cell.angle_gamma   90.00
#
_symmetry.space_group_name_H-M   'P 1'
#
loop_
_entity.id
_entity.type
_entity.pdbx_description
1 polymer ?
#
loop_
_entity_poly.entity_id
_entity_poly.type
_entity_poly.pdbx_seq_one_letter_code
_entity_poly.pdbx_strand_id
1 'polypeptide(L)'
;MVDRNDPGAGDPSAIAAMADDWGERAESIRSSQTSVRSAAEAASGSSWSGEAHDAFQRQVAAVEPDLLVLATGMSAAAGALRGYAEVVRAIKDEQDSLARRRAVVEDEREELRGQLRVARAESSNNYVSFPEPVARARALEIELGETRDALDAVEAE
;
A
#
# COMPACT_ATOMS: atom_id res chain seq x y z
N MET A 1 -11.22 -9.69 3.34
CA MET A 1 -12.38 -8.83 3.69
C MET A 1 -11.79 -7.51 4.13
N VAL A 2 -12.06 -6.42 3.41
CA VAL A 2 -11.51 -5.08 3.71
C VAL A 2 -12.08 -4.63 5.06
N ASP A 3 -11.21 -4.38 6.04
CA ASP A 3 -11.63 -3.73 7.27
C ASP A 3 -11.75 -2.23 7.00
N ARG A 4 -12.93 -1.67 7.21
CA ARG A 4 -13.19 -0.24 7.00
C ARG A 4 -12.44 0.64 8.01
N ASN A 5 -11.93 0.04 9.09
CA ASN A 5 -11.20 0.72 10.17
C ASN A 5 -9.68 0.63 10.01
N ASP A 6 -9.17 -0.12 9.03
CA ASP A 6 -7.75 -0.17 8.67
C ASP A 6 -7.61 -0.10 7.14
N PRO A 7 -7.52 1.11 6.55
CA PRO A 7 -7.38 1.26 5.11
C PRO A 7 -6.03 0.72 4.59
N GLY A 8 -5.08 0.44 5.49
CA GLY A 8 -3.82 -0.26 5.21
C GLY A 8 -3.91 -1.79 5.36
N ALA A 9 -5.08 -2.34 5.69
CA ALA A 9 -5.25 -3.77 5.90
C ALA A 9 -5.01 -4.56 4.61
N GLY A 10 -3.97 -5.38 4.63
CA GLY A 10 -3.55 -6.23 3.52
C GLY A 10 -2.04 -6.21 3.33
N ASP A 11 -1.54 -7.10 2.48
CA ASP A 11 -0.15 -7.09 2.03
C ASP A 11 -0.11 -6.54 0.59
N PRO A 12 0.44 -5.32 0.37
CA PRO A 12 0.59 -4.75 -0.97
C PRO A 12 1.29 -5.68 -1.95
N SER A 13 2.26 -6.46 -1.48
CA SER A 13 3.01 -7.40 -2.32
C SER A 13 2.13 -8.57 -2.74
N ALA A 14 1.33 -9.11 -1.83
CA ALA A 14 0.38 -10.18 -2.14
C ALA A 14 -0.74 -9.69 -3.09
N ILE A 15 -1.23 -8.47 -2.92
CA ILE A 15 -2.23 -7.86 -3.81
C ILE A 15 -1.63 -7.64 -5.21
N ALA A 16 -0.40 -7.12 -5.29
CA ALA A 16 0.31 -6.95 -6.56
C ALA A 16 0.55 -8.30 -7.26
N ALA A 17 0.96 -9.34 -6.52
CA ALA A 17 1.13 -10.69 -7.07
C ALA A 17 -0.19 -11.26 -7.62
N MET A 18 -1.31 -11.01 -6.93
CA MET A 18 -2.63 -11.38 -7.44
C MET A 18 -3.00 -10.60 -8.71
N ALA A 19 -2.66 -9.32 -8.78
CA ALA A 19 -2.84 -8.52 -9.99
C ALA A 19 -2.06 -9.11 -11.18
N ASP A 20 -0.83 -9.55 -10.94
CA ASP A 20 0.02 -10.15 -11.97
C ASP A 20 -0.54 -11.50 -12.46
N ASP A 21 -0.97 -12.41 -11.57
CA ASP A 21 -1.64 -13.68 -11.95
C ASP A 21 -2.89 -13.42 -12.81
N TRP A 22 -3.69 -12.40 -12.46
CA TRP A 22 -4.88 -12.05 -13.24
C TRP A 22 -4.53 -11.44 -14.60
N GLY A 23 -3.44 -10.67 -14.68
CA GLY A 23 -2.91 -10.13 -15.93
C GLY A 23 -2.43 -11.24 -16.86
N GLU A 24 -1.65 -12.18 -16.34
CA GLU A 24 -1.15 -13.35 -17.09
C GLU A 24 -2.30 -14.23 -17.61
N ARG A 25 -3.33 -14.47 -16.78
CA ARG A 25 -4.54 -15.20 -17.21
C ARG A 25 -5.28 -14.47 -18.32
N ALA A 26 -5.42 -13.15 -18.23
CA ALA A 26 -6.04 -12.35 -19.29
C ALA A 26 -5.27 -12.48 -20.61
N GLU A 27 -3.94 -12.47 -20.56
CA GLU A 27 -3.08 -12.69 -21.73
C GLU A 27 -3.20 -14.10 -22.31
N SER A 28 -3.24 -15.12 -21.46
CA SER A 28 -3.45 -16.51 -21.86
C SER A 28 -4.80 -16.70 -22.58
N ILE A 29 -5.86 -16.04 -22.10
CA ILE A 29 -7.18 -16.06 -22.74
C ILE A 29 -7.13 -15.34 -24.09
N ARG A 30 -6.47 -14.17 -24.20
CA ARG A 30 -6.30 -13.45 -25.47
C ARG A 30 -5.52 -14.28 -26.49
N SER A 31 -4.49 -14.99 -26.06
CA SER A 31 -3.75 -15.92 -26.90
C SER A 31 -4.65 -17.05 -27.41
N SER A 32 -5.43 -17.66 -26.52
CA SER A 32 -6.40 -18.72 -26.88
C SER A 32 -7.46 -18.22 -27.85
N GLN A 33 -8.00 -17.02 -27.64
CA GLN A 33 -8.94 -16.36 -28.56
C GLN A 33 -8.32 -16.18 -29.95
N THR A 34 -7.05 -15.76 -30.00
CA THR A 34 -6.32 -15.59 -31.27
C THR A 34 -6.16 -16.92 -31.99
N SER A 35 -5.79 -18.00 -31.28
CA SER A 35 -5.70 -19.35 -31.84
C SER A 35 -7.05 -19.86 -32.36
N VAL A 36 -8.14 -19.63 -31.62
CA VAL A 36 -9.50 -20.01 -32.05
C VAL A 36 -9.91 -19.26 -33.32
N ARG A 37 -9.66 -17.95 -33.39
CA ARG A 37 -9.93 -17.15 -34.58
C ARG A 37 -9.14 -17.63 -35.78
N SER A 38 -7.82 -17.86 -35.62
CA SER A 38 -6.98 -18.39 -36.69
C SER A 38 -7.44 -19.77 -37.18
N ALA A 39 -7.91 -20.64 -36.28
CA ALA A 39 -8.47 -21.94 -36.66
C ALA A 39 -9.78 -21.79 -37.46
N ALA A 40 -10.64 -20.85 -37.08
CA ALA A 40 -11.88 -20.55 -37.80
C ALA A 40 -11.63 -19.98 -39.20
N GLU A 41 -10.67 -19.07 -39.33
CA GLU A 41 -10.21 -18.53 -40.61
C GLU A 41 -9.63 -19.63 -41.51
N ALA A 42 -8.77 -20.50 -40.96
CA ALA A 42 -8.20 -21.62 -41.70
C ALA A 42 -9.26 -22.63 -42.18
N ALA A 43 -10.25 -22.93 -41.33
CA ALA A 43 -11.38 -23.80 -41.70
C ALA A 43 -12.19 -23.18 -42.84
N SER A 44 -12.45 -21.87 -42.80
CA SER A 44 -13.21 -21.14 -43.83
C SER A 44 -12.51 -21.12 -45.19
N GLY A 45 -11.17 -21.11 -45.21
CA GLY A 45 -10.36 -21.15 -46.44
C GLY A 45 -10.04 -22.56 -46.94
N SER A 46 -10.52 -23.61 -46.26
CA SER A 46 -10.20 -25.00 -46.57
C SER A 46 -11.22 -25.65 -47.52
N SER A 47 -10.89 -26.83 -48.06
CA SER A 47 -11.86 -27.67 -48.78
C SER A 47 -12.80 -28.45 -47.86
N TRP A 48 -12.62 -28.36 -46.54
CA TRP A 48 -13.46 -29.01 -45.55
C TRP A 48 -14.81 -28.28 -45.46
N SER A 49 -15.88 -29.02 -45.71
CA SER A 49 -17.25 -28.50 -45.78
C SER A 49 -18.26 -29.52 -45.23
N GLY A 50 -19.52 -29.10 -45.09
CA GLY A 50 -20.61 -29.92 -44.57
C GLY A 50 -20.95 -29.61 -43.11
N GLU A 51 -21.84 -30.41 -42.52
CA GLU A 51 -22.46 -30.12 -41.22
C GLU A 51 -21.46 -29.96 -40.07
N ALA A 52 -20.37 -30.72 -40.09
CA ALA A 52 -19.31 -30.61 -39.08
C ALA A 52 -18.56 -29.27 -39.15
N HIS A 53 -18.31 -28.77 -40.36
CA HIS A 53 -17.71 -27.44 -40.55
C HIS A 53 -18.66 -26.35 -40.03
N ASP A 54 -19.93 -26.41 -40.38
CA ASP A 54 -20.92 -25.40 -39.98
C ASP A 54 -21.20 -25.42 -38.46
N ALA A 55 -21.14 -26.60 -37.84
CA ALA A 55 -21.20 -26.75 -36.39
C ALA A 55 -19.97 -26.11 -35.71
N PHE A 56 -18.76 -26.34 -36.25
CA PHE A 56 -17.54 -25.72 -35.76
C PHE A 56 -17.60 -24.19 -35.85
N GLN A 57 -17.97 -23.64 -37.01
CA GLN A 57 -18.08 -22.18 -37.19
C GLN A 57 -19.09 -21.55 -36.23
N ARG A 58 -20.26 -22.18 -36.03
CA ARG A 58 -21.26 -21.71 -35.05
C ARG A 58 -20.72 -21.75 -33.62
N GLN A 59 -19.98 -22.80 -33.24
CA GLN A 59 -19.41 -22.92 -31.91
C GLN A 59 -18.34 -21.85 -31.64
N VAL A 60 -17.49 -21.58 -32.63
CA VAL A 60 -16.50 -20.49 -32.56
C VAL A 60 -17.21 -19.15 -32.35
N ALA A 61 -18.20 -18.84 -33.21
CA ALA A 61 -18.94 -17.59 -33.14
C ALA A 61 -19.68 -17.38 -31.81
N ALA A 62 -20.09 -18.48 -31.16
CA ALA A 62 -20.72 -18.43 -29.85
C ALA A 62 -19.72 -18.17 -28.70
N VAL A 63 -18.51 -18.72 -28.77
CA VAL A 63 -17.52 -18.66 -27.67
C VAL A 63 -16.60 -17.43 -27.75
N GLU A 64 -16.34 -16.91 -28.95
CA GLU A 64 -15.42 -15.77 -29.13
C GLU A 64 -15.80 -14.52 -28.29
N PRO A 65 -17.09 -14.10 -28.20
CA PRO A 65 -17.47 -12.97 -27.36
C PRO A 65 -17.22 -13.23 -25.87
N ASP A 66 -17.48 -14.45 -25.39
CA ASP A 66 -17.29 -14.82 -23.98
C ASP A 66 -15.81 -14.77 -23.59
N LEU A 67 -14.92 -15.26 -24.45
CA LEU A 67 -13.47 -15.16 -24.25
C LEU A 67 -13.00 -13.71 -24.19
N LEU A 68 -13.56 -12.83 -25.04
CA LEU A 68 -13.25 -11.41 -25.02
C LEU A 68 -13.68 -10.76 -23.70
N VAL A 69 -14.92 -10.99 -23.27
CA VAL A 69 -15.46 -10.46 -22.01
C VAL A 69 -14.61 -10.92 -20.82
N LEU A 70 -14.25 -12.21 -20.78
CA LEU A 70 -13.45 -12.77 -19.71
C LEU A 70 -12.04 -12.16 -19.66
N ALA A 71 -11.36 -12.07 -20.81
CA ALA A 71 -10.03 -11.45 -20.89
C ALA A 71 -10.06 -9.97 -20.48
N THR A 72 -11.04 -9.21 -20.95
CA THR A 72 -11.20 -7.79 -20.59
C THR A 72 -11.49 -7.63 -19.11
N GLY A 73 -12.39 -8.45 -18.55
CA GLY A 73 -12.73 -8.42 -17.13
C GLY A 73 -11.53 -8.73 -16.23
N MET A 74 -10.77 -9.78 -16.56
CA MET A 74 -9.55 -10.13 -15.82
C MET A 74 -8.49 -9.03 -15.92
N SER A 75 -8.30 -8.46 -17.10
CA SER A 75 -7.35 -7.35 -17.31
C SER A 75 -7.74 -6.10 -16.51
N ALA A 76 -9.04 -5.78 -16.42
CA ALA A 76 -9.54 -4.66 -15.64
C ALA A 76 -9.36 -4.89 -14.13
N ALA A 77 -9.66 -6.11 -13.65
CA ALA A 77 -9.46 -6.48 -12.27
C ALA A 77 -7.96 -6.48 -11.87
N ALA A 78 -7.07 -6.95 -12.73
CA ALA A 78 -5.63 -6.82 -12.54
C ALA A 78 -5.21 -5.35 -12.37
N GLY A 79 -5.69 -4.46 -13.23
CA GLY A 79 -5.43 -3.02 -13.12
C GLY A 79 -5.94 -2.43 -11.79
N ALA A 80 -7.15 -2.78 -11.38
CA ALA A 80 -7.74 -2.33 -10.12
C ALA A 80 -6.96 -2.83 -8.89
N LEU A 81 -6.55 -4.10 -8.89
CA LEU A 81 -5.74 -4.68 -7.82
C LEU A 81 -4.37 -4.01 -7.73
N ARG A 82 -3.72 -3.72 -8.86
CA ARG A 82 -2.44 -3.01 -8.88
C ARG A 82 -2.56 -1.60 -8.30
N GLY A 83 -3.58 -0.84 -8.71
CA GLY A 83 -3.85 0.48 -8.14
C GLY A 83 -4.15 0.42 -6.64
N TYR A 84 -4.91 -0.58 -6.20
CA TYR A 84 -5.17 -0.78 -4.76
C TYR A 84 -3.88 -1.11 -3.98
N ALA A 85 -3.00 -1.97 -4.51
CA ALA A 85 -1.72 -2.28 -3.90
C ALA A 85 -0.84 -1.03 -3.71
N GLU A 86 -0.82 -0.13 -4.70
CA GLU A 86 -0.09 1.14 -4.62
C GLU A 86 -0.61 2.05 -3.51
N VAL A 87 -1.94 2.17 -3.39
CA VAL A 87 -2.57 2.96 -2.33
C VAL A 87 -2.25 2.39 -0.95
N VAL A 88 -2.37 1.07 -0.75
CA VAL A 88 -2.06 0.43 0.53
C VAL A 88 -0.57 0.62 0.88
N ARG A 89 0.32 0.52 -0.12
CA ARG A 89 1.76 0.77 0.11
C ARG A 89 2.01 2.22 0.55
N ALA A 90 1.42 3.20 -0.11
CA ALA A 90 1.58 4.61 0.25
C ALA A 90 1.11 4.89 1.69
N ILE A 91 -0.04 4.34 2.08
CA ILE A 91 -0.56 4.46 3.46
C ILE A 91 0.43 3.86 4.47
N LYS A 92 0.99 2.68 4.19
CA LYS A 92 1.96 2.05 5.09
C LYS A 92 3.27 2.83 5.18
N ASP A 93 3.77 3.33 4.05
CA ASP A 93 4.99 4.16 4.03
C ASP A 93 4.81 5.45 4.84
N GLU A 94 3.62 6.04 4.79
CA GLU A 94 3.24 7.20 5.60
C GLU A 94 3.14 6.85 7.09
N GLN A 95 2.46 5.75 7.44
CA GLN A 95 2.40 5.25 8.82
C GLN A 95 3.79 4.95 9.40
N ASP A 96 4.68 4.32 8.63
CA ASP A 96 6.07 4.05 9.03
C ASP A 96 6.89 5.34 9.18
N SER A 97 6.60 6.36 8.38
CA SER A 97 7.21 7.68 8.51
C SER A 97 6.76 8.37 9.81
N LEU A 98 5.45 8.39 10.08
CA LEU A 98 4.87 8.96 11.29
C LEU A 98 5.37 8.23 12.54
N ALA A 99 5.43 6.89 12.52
CA ALA A 99 5.95 6.09 13.62
C ALA A 99 7.43 6.42 13.92
N ARG A 100 8.25 6.60 12.89
CA ARG A 100 9.65 7.04 13.05
C ARG A 100 9.76 8.46 13.62
N ARG A 101 8.97 9.41 13.11
CA ARG A 101 8.93 10.80 13.62
C ARG A 101 8.53 10.81 15.10
N ARG A 102 7.49 10.06 15.46
CA ARG A 102 7.05 9.89 16.84
C ARG A 102 8.16 9.33 17.73
N ALA A 103 8.82 8.25 17.31
CA ALA A 103 9.91 7.64 18.09
C ALA A 103 11.05 8.63 18.37
N VAL A 104 11.45 9.44 17.37
CA VAL A 104 12.50 10.47 17.54
C VAL A 104 12.08 11.52 18.58
N VAL A 105 10.85 12.04 18.48
CA VAL A 105 10.34 13.04 19.44
C VAL A 105 10.19 12.46 20.84
N GLU A 106 9.77 11.20 20.96
CA GLU A 106 9.67 10.51 22.25
C GLU A 106 11.04 10.30 22.91
N ASP A 107 12.06 9.93 22.13
CA ASP A 107 13.45 9.78 22.60
C ASP A 107 14.02 11.13 23.07
N GLU A 108 13.86 12.20 22.28
CA GLU A 108 14.29 13.56 22.64
C GLU A 108 13.62 14.02 23.94
N ARG A 109 12.31 13.79 24.07
CA ARG A 109 11.56 14.12 25.29
C ARG A 109 12.07 13.36 26.51
N GLU A 110 12.44 12.08 26.37
CA GLU A 110 12.99 11.31 27.49
C GLU A 110 14.39 11.78 27.88
N GLU A 111 15.22 12.17 26.91
CA GLU A 111 16.51 12.79 27.15
C GLU A 111 16.36 14.10 27.95
N LEU A 112 15.50 15.01 27.48
CA LEU A 112 15.21 16.28 28.15
C LEU A 112 14.68 16.07 29.57
N ARG A 113 13.84 15.05 29.80
CA ARG A 113 13.38 14.67 31.16
C ARG A 113 14.53 14.19 32.04
N GLY A 114 15.49 13.46 31.49
CA GLY A 114 16.71 13.06 32.16
C GLY A 114 17.56 14.27 32.58
N GLN A 115 17.80 15.18 31.64
CA GLN A 115 18.55 16.41 31.89
C GLN A 115 17.86 17.31 32.92
N LEU A 116 16.53 17.44 32.87
CA LEU A 116 15.75 18.21 33.84
C LEU A 116 15.85 17.61 35.26
N ARG A 117 15.81 16.28 35.38
CA ARG A 117 16.02 15.59 36.66
C ARG A 117 17.39 15.91 37.25
N VAL A 118 18.43 15.89 36.43
CA VAL A 118 19.80 16.25 36.85
C VAL A 118 19.88 17.72 37.27
N ALA A 119 19.40 18.65 36.44
CA ALA A 119 19.41 20.08 36.74
C ALA A 119 18.64 20.44 38.02
N ARG A 120 17.51 19.76 38.27
CA ARG A 120 16.72 19.90 39.52
C ARG A 120 17.47 19.32 40.73
N ALA A 121 18.17 18.21 40.58
CA ALA A 121 19.00 17.67 41.66
C ALA A 121 20.17 18.60 41.99
N GLU A 122 20.85 19.16 40.98
CA GLU A 122 21.93 20.13 41.14
C GLU A 122 21.47 21.43 41.82
N SER A 123 20.27 21.92 41.49
CA SER A 123 19.71 23.11 42.14
C SER A 123 19.30 22.87 43.59
N SER A 124 18.87 21.65 43.93
CA SER A 124 18.44 21.28 45.29
C SER A 124 19.60 20.91 46.23
N ASN A 125 20.74 20.46 45.71
CA ASN A 125 21.83 19.87 46.53
C ASN A 125 22.89 20.89 46.99
N ASN A 126 22.77 22.17 46.62
CA ASN A 126 23.73 23.22 46.96
C ASN A 126 23.16 24.22 47.98
N TYR A 127 23.88 24.41 49.11
CA TYR A 127 23.54 25.34 50.19
C TYR A 127 23.58 26.83 49.79
N VAL A 128 23.95 27.14 48.54
CA VAL A 128 23.91 28.48 47.93
C VAL A 128 23.26 28.32 46.56
N SER A 129 22.12 29.00 46.36
CA SER A 129 21.37 28.96 45.10
C SER A 129 22.22 29.55 43.97
N PHE A 130 22.80 28.69 43.13
CA PHE A 130 23.43 29.14 41.89
C PHE A 130 22.34 29.47 40.86
N PRO A 131 22.36 30.66 40.23
CA PRO A 131 21.35 31.04 39.23
C PRO A 131 21.33 30.13 37.99
N GLU A 132 22.46 29.51 37.67
CA GLU A 132 22.67 28.77 36.41
C GLU A 132 21.89 27.44 36.35
N PRO A 133 21.91 26.54 37.36
CA PRO A 133 21.06 25.33 37.36
C PRO A 133 19.55 25.64 37.30
N VAL A 134 19.12 26.74 37.93
CA VAL A 134 17.70 27.16 37.91
C VAL A 134 17.29 27.67 36.53
N ALA A 135 18.15 28.47 35.87
CA ALA A 135 17.92 28.92 34.50
C ALA A 135 17.88 27.75 33.51
N ARG A 136 18.79 26.77 33.69
CA ARG A 136 18.84 25.56 32.87
C ARG A 136 17.60 24.69 33.02
N ALA A 137 17.12 24.48 34.26
CA ALA A 137 15.88 23.73 34.50
C ALA A 137 14.66 24.38 33.83
N ARG A 138 14.55 25.72 33.85
CA ARG A 138 13.48 26.44 33.15
C ARG A 138 13.56 26.33 31.63
N ALA A 139 14.77 26.37 31.06
CA ALA A 139 14.96 26.18 29.63
C ALA A 139 14.51 24.78 29.19
N LEU A 140 14.90 23.74 29.94
CA LEU A 140 14.49 22.36 29.68
C LEU A 140 12.97 22.14 29.83
N GLU A 141 12.30 22.88 30.73
CA GLU A 141 10.84 22.84 30.84
C GLU A 141 10.13 23.43 29.62
N ILE A 142 10.73 24.45 28.97
CA ILE A 142 10.22 25.03 27.72
C ILE A 142 10.40 24.04 26.58
N GLU A 143 11.61 23.46 26.41
CA GLU A 143 11.91 22.46 25.37
C GLU A 143 11.03 21.19 25.53
N LEU A 144 10.70 20.79 26.76
CA LEU A 144 9.74 19.71 27.02
C LEU A 144 8.30 20.07 26.60
N GLY A 145 7.94 21.35 26.64
CA GLY A 145 6.67 21.85 26.10
C GLY A 145 6.66 21.77 24.57
N GLU A 146 7.75 22.20 23.93
CA GLU A 146 7.88 22.17 22.47
C GLU A 146 7.86 20.74 21.90
N THR A 147 8.54 19.79 22.56
CA THR A 147 8.49 18.37 22.17
C THR A 147 7.12 17.73 22.39
N ARG A 148 6.34 18.22 23.36
CA ARG A 148 4.94 17.81 23.53
C ARG A 148 4.07 18.32 22.40
N ASP A 149 4.18 19.59 22.05
CA ASP A 149 3.42 20.18 20.94
C ASP A 149 3.79 19.52 19.60
N ALA A 150 5.06 19.14 19.42
CA ALA A 150 5.52 18.37 18.27
C ALA A 150 4.92 16.95 18.23
N LEU A 151 4.77 16.28 19.38
CA LEU A 151 4.10 14.98 19.47
C LEU A 151 2.61 15.11 19.12
N ASP A 152 1.93 16.11 19.69
CA ASP A 152 0.52 16.38 19.42
C ASP A 152 0.29 16.69 17.93
N ALA A 153 1.26 17.35 17.26
CA ALA A 153 1.22 17.60 15.82
C ALA A 153 1.37 16.31 14.99
N VAL A 154 2.23 15.38 15.40
CA VAL A 154 2.39 14.06 14.73
C VAL A 154 1.15 13.17 14.94
N GLU A 155 0.46 13.30 16.08
CA GLU A 155 -0.79 12.55 16.35
C GLU A 155 -2.02 13.13 15.65
N ALA A 156 -1.93 14.36 15.10
CA ALA A 156 -3.00 15.03 14.38
C ALA A 156 -2.94 14.86 12.85
N GLU A 157 -1.85 14.31 12.32
CA GLU A 157 -1.69 13.89 10.91
C GLU A 157 -2.33 12.50 10.68
#